data_AF-A0A7Y7TPI7-F1
#
_entry.id   AF-A0A7Y7TPI7-F1
#
_cell.length_a   1.000
_cell.length_b   1.000
_cell.length_c   1.000
_cell.angle_alpha   90.00
_cell.angle_beta   90.00
_cell.angle_gamma   90.00
#
_symmetry.space_group_name_H-M   'P 1'
#
loop_
_entity.id
_entity.type
_entity.pdbx_description
1 polymer ?
#
loop_
_entity_poly.entity_id
_entity_poly.type
_entity_poly.pdbx_seq_one_letter_code
_entity_poly.pdbx_strand_id
1 'polypeptide(L)'
;DSNYNVSATSAAASIQISKATQTIIFPDLPAKTYKDADFAPGATASSRLTVTYASSNLAVATIVNGQIHIVGAGSADITVSQSGDANYGPATEVVKSLKVNQLTPVINWATPSAINSITPLSATQLNAIATIAGNFIYTPASGTVLNAGTQILSVTFTPTDNVNYSSASKPVNLTVTQWYPTGSLSGGATPNITDALRVMRSTVGLETLTAVEQRNADVAPLIGGKPSPNGKIDAGDALIILKLVVGIIPAW
;
A
#
# COMPACT_ATOMS: atom_id res chain seq x y z
N ASP A 1 -102.91 -40.83 14.24
CA ASP A 1 -101.50 -40.95 14.62
C ASP A 1 -100.68 -40.17 13.60
N SER A 2 -99.72 -39.41 14.11
CA SER A 2 -98.50 -38.91 13.46
C SER A 2 -98.53 -38.41 12.00
N ASN A 3 -98.27 -37.11 11.81
CA ASN A 3 -97.21 -36.69 10.88
C ASN A 3 -96.77 -35.23 11.08
N TYR A 4 -96.02 -34.95 12.15
CA TYR A 4 -95.15 -33.76 12.19
C TYR A 4 -93.80 -34.17 11.61
N ASN A 5 -93.64 -34.03 10.29
CA ASN A 5 -92.30 -34.07 9.70
C ASN A 5 -91.64 -32.70 9.91
N VAL A 6 -90.92 -32.56 11.03
CA VAL A 6 -90.05 -31.41 11.26
C VAL A 6 -88.75 -31.67 10.51
N SER A 7 -88.67 -31.24 9.25
CA SER A 7 -87.42 -31.23 8.51
C SER A 7 -86.59 -30.05 8.98
N ALA A 8 -85.63 -30.28 9.87
CA ALA A 8 -84.62 -29.31 10.23
C ALA A 8 -83.53 -29.28 9.15
N THR A 9 -83.56 -28.27 8.28
CA THR A 9 -82.50 -28.03 7.30
C THR A 9 -81.34 -27.32 8.00
N SER A 10 -80.23 -28.03 8.26
CA SER A 10 -79.01 -27.38 8.74
C SER A 10 -78.34 -26.64 7.58
N ALA A 11 -78.42 -25.31 7.57
CA ALA A 11 -77.63 -24.49 6.65
C ALA A 11 -76.16 -24.55 7.08
N ALA A 12 -75.29 -25.06 6.22
CA ALA A 12 -73.85 -24.96 6.43
C ALA A 12 -73.41 -23.51 6.23
N ALA A 13 -73.05 -22.83 7.31
CA ALA A 13 -72.41 -21.52 7.26
C ALA A 13 -70.89 -21.72 7.14
N SER A 14 -70.28 -21.29 6.04
CA SER A 14 -68.83 -21.24 5.91
C SER A 14 -68.30 -19.94 6.50
N ILE A 15 -67.40 -20.02 7.47
CA ILE A 15 -66.65 -18.85 7.98
C ILE A 15 -65.38 -18.72 7.13
N GLN A 16 -65.22 -17.58 6.45
CA GLN A 16 -63.98 -17.22 5.76
C GLN A 16 -63.06 -16.48 6.74
N ILE A 17 -61.92 -17.07 7.09
CA ILE A 17 -60.89 -16.41 7.91
C ILE A 17 -59.77 -15.98 6.97
N SER A 18 -59.61 -14.67 6.77
CA SER A 18 -58.49 -14.11 6.01
C SER A 18 -57.19 -14.25 6.80
N LYS A 19 -56.07 -14.45 6.08
CA LYS A 19 -54.74 -14.48 6.69
C LYS A 19 -54.37 -13.11 7.26
N ALA A 20 -53.65 -13.10 8.38
CA ALA A 20 -53.06 -11.90 8.98
C ALA A 20 -51.92 -11.34 8.12
N THR A 21 -51.76 -10.02 8.13
CA THR A 21 -50.59 -9.36 7.54
C THR A 21 -49.40 -9.45 8.48
N GLN A 22 -48.20 -9.29 7.93
CA GLN A 22 -46.95 -9.28 8.69
C GLN A 22 -45.92 -8.39 8.02
N THR A 23 -44.89 -8.02 8.79
CA THR A 23 -43.81 -7.13 8.35
C THR A 23 -42.45 -7.75 8.65
N ILE A 24 -41.44 -7.33 7.87
CA ILE A 24 -40.03 -7.64 8.12
C ILE A 24 -39.38 -6.38 8.71
N ILE A 25 -38.65 -6.56 9.81
CA ILE A 25 -37.72 -5.56 10.34
C ILE A 25 -36.32 -6.04 9.96
N PHE A 26 -35.63 -5.26 9.13
CA PHE A 26 -34.26 -5.54 8.72
C PHE A 26 -33.39 -4.30 9.00
N PRO A 27 -32.49 -4.36 10.01
CA PRO A 27 -31.59 -3.24 10.30
C PRO A 27 -30.62 -2.96 9.15
N ASP A 28 -30.05 -1.76 9.13
CA ASP A 28 -28.97 -1.44 8.21
C ASP A 28 -27.75 -2.35 8.44
N LEU A 29 -27.12 -2.78 7.37
CA LEU A 29 -25.94 -3.64 7.43
C LEU A 29 -24.70 -2.78 7.68
N PRO A 30 -23.83 -3.15 8.63
CA PRO A 30 -22.58 -2.43 8.84
C PRO A 30 -21.68 -2.58 7.62
N ALA A 31 -20.89 -1.54 7.32
CA ALA A 31 -19.81 -1.68 6.35
C ALA A 31 -18.79 -2.71 6.84
N LYS A 32 -18.35 -3.57 5.93
CA LYS A 32 -17.36 -4.63 6.19
C LYS A 32 -16.08 -4.36 5.42
N THR A 33 -15.04 -5.12 5.72
CA THR A 33 -13.80 -5.14 4.93
C THR A 33 -13.60 -6.55 4.38
N TYR A 34 -12.95 -6.67 3.23
CA TYR A 34 -12.53 -7.97 2.71
C TYR A 34 -11.77 -8.77 3.77
N LYS A 35 -12.11 -10.06 3.93
CA LYS A 35 -11.67 -11.00 4.99
C LYS A 35 -12.26 -10.81 6.38
N ASP A 36 -13.22 -9.90 6.57
CA ASP A 36 -14.03 -9.91 7.78
C ASP A 36 -14.77 -11.25 7.93
N ALA A 37 -14.94 -11.70 9.17
CA ALA A 37 -15.69 -12.91 9.48
C ALA A 37 -17.17 -12.79 9.12
N ASP A 38 -17.80 -13.95 8.92
CA ASP A 38 -19.24 -14.10 8.71
C ASP A 38 -20.03 -13.43 9.83
N PHE A 39 -21.19 -12.88 9.48
CA PHE A 39 -22.04 -12.17 10.44
C PHE A 39 -23.52 -12.40 10.16
N ALA A 40 -24.32 -12.28 11.23
CA ALA A 40 -25.77 -12.41 11.14
C ALA A 40 -26.39 -11.15 10.48
N PRO A 41 -27.35 -11.30 9.55
CA PRO A 41 -28.06 -10.17 8.95
C PRO A 41 -29.00 -9.46 9.92
N GLY A 42 -29.55 -10.18 10.90
CA GLY A 42 -30.40 -9.62 11.96
C GLY A 42 -31.85 -9.30 11.57
N ALA A 43 -32.34 -9.78 10.42
CA ALA A 43 -33.74 -9.54 10.05
C ALA A 43 -34.71 -10.44 10.86
N THR A 44 -35.88 -9.89 11.18
CA THR A 44 -36.95 -10.60 11.89
C THR A 44 -38.30 -10.34 11.21
N ALA A 45 -39.19 -11.33 11.23
CA ALA A 45 -40.58 -11.16 10.80
C ALA A 45 -41.50 -11.02 12.02
N SER A 46 -42.52 -10.16 11.94
CA SER A 46 -43.50 -9.97 13.03
C SER A 46 -44.29 -11.25 13.34
N SER A 47 -44.41 -12.16 12.38
CA SER A 47 -45.00 -13.50 12.53
C SER A 47 -44.09 -14.50 13.26
N ARG A 48 -42.81 -14.15 13.47
CA ARG A 48 -41.73 -15.03 14.00
C ARG A 48 -41.40 -16.23 13.09
N LEU A 49 -41.95 -16.25 11.88
CA LEU A 49 -41.58 -17.22 10.85
C LEU A 49 -40.15 -16.94 10.37
N THR A 50 -39.46 -18.00 9.93
CA THR A 50 -38.10 -17.91 9.39
C THR A 50 -38.10 -17.05 8.12
N VAL A 51 -37.11 -16.17 8.02
CA VAL A 51 -36.87 -15.34 6.83
C VAL A 51 -35.80 -15.97 5.94
N THR A 52 -35.87 -15.71 4.65
CA THR A 52 -34.87 -16.12 3.66
C THR A 52 -34.10 -14.91 3.13
N TYR A 53 -32.81 -15.10 2.85
CA TYR A 53 -31.93 -14.04 2.36
C TYR A 53 -31.42 -14.37 0.96
N ALA A 54 -31.29 -13.36 0.11
CA ALA A 54 -30.65 -13.46 -1.19
C ALA A 54 -29.69 -12.28 -1.40
N SER A 55 -28.56 -12.52 -2.06
CA SER A 55 -27.60 -11.48 -2.43
C SER A 55 -27.68 -11.20 -3.92
N SER A 56 -27.70 -9.92 -4.30
CA SER A 56 -27.64 -9.51 -5.71
C SER A 56 -26.26 -9.70 -6.35
N ASN A 57 -25.20 -9.85 -5.54
CA ASN A 57 -23.83 -9.98 -6.02
C ASN A 57 -23.04 -11.01 -5.20
N LEU A 58 -22.95 -12.22 -5.73
CA LEU A 58 -22.26 -13.35 -5.08
C LEU A 58 -20.73 -13.20 -5.07
N ALA A 59 -20.15 -12.33 -5.91
CA ALA A 59 -18.72 -12.03 -5.85
C ALA A 59 -18.35 -11.15 -4.65
N VAL A 60 -19.33 -10.47 -4.04
CA VAL A 60 -19.15 -9.63 -2.85
C VAL A 60 -19.61 -10.36 -1.60
N ALA A 61 -20.80 -10.95 -1.63
CA ALA A 61 -21.36 -11.66 -0.47
C ALA A 61 -22.30 -12.80 -0.87
N THR A 62 -22.22 -13.90 -0.12
CA THR A 62 -23.12 -15.07 -0.23
C THR A 62 -23.83 -15.32 1.09
N ILE A 63 -24.92 -16.09 1.08
CA ILE A 63 -25.63 -16.50 2.31
C ILE A 63 -25.30 -17.96 2.60
N VAL A 64 -24.66 -18.23 3.74
CA VAL A 64 -24.26 -19.57 4.18
C VAL A 64 -24.76 -19.79 5.60
N ASN A 65 -25.55 -20.86 5.81
CA ASN A 65 -26.12 -21.20 7.12
C ASN A 65 -26.88 -20.02 7.79
N GLY A 66 -27.56 -19.20 6.99
CA GLY A 66 -28.28 -18.01 7.46
C GLY A 66 -27.41 -16.81 7.84
N GLN A 67 -26.09 -16.89 7.65
CA GLN A 67 -25.14 -15.79 7.83
C GLN A 67 -24.74 -15.20 6.48
N ILE A 68 -24.36 -13.91 6.49
CA ILE A 68 -23.67 -13.29 5.36
C ILE A 68 -22.20 -13.67 5.44
N HIS A 69 -21.71 -14.32 4.37
CA HIS A 69 -20.32 -14.65 4.14
C HIS A 69 -19.72 -13.66 3.14
N ILE A 70 -18.60 -13.01 3.50
CA ILE A 70 -17.91 -12.04 2.66
C ILE A 70 -17.00 -12.76 1.67
N VAL A 71 -17.22 -12.54 0.37
CA VAL A 71 -16.45 -13.15 -0.73
C VAL A 71 -15.44 -12.16 -1.31
N GLY A 72 -15.79 -10.88 -1.40
CA GLY A 72 -14.95 -9.87 -2.04
C GLY A 72 -15.37 -8.44 -1.72
N ALA A 73 -14.50 -7.48 -2.04
CA ALA A 73 -14.82 -6.06 -1.91
C ALA A 73 -15.81 -5.59 -2.99
N GLY A 74 -16.66 -4.63 -2.66
CA GLY A 74 -17.68 -4.10 -3.55
C GLY A 74 -18.99 -3.79 -2.82
N SER A 75 -20.09 -3.82 -3.57
CA SER A 75 -21.44 -3.63 -3.03
C SER A 75 -22.35 -4.79 -3.43
N ALA A 76 -23.21 -5.21 -2.52
CA ALA A 76 -24.26 -6.19 -2.75
C ALA A 76 -25.54 -5.74 -2.05
N ASP A 77 -26.69 -5.93 -2.69
CA ASP A 77 -27.97 -5.72 -2.05
C ASP A 77 -28.46 -7.05 -1.48
N ILE A 78 -28.75 -7.06 -0.18
CA ILE A 78 -29.29 -8.22 0.53
C ILE A 78 -30.79 -8.05 0.61
N THR A 79 -31.52 -8.97 -0.02
CA THR A 79 -32.98 -9.02 -0.02
C THR A 79 -33.44 -10.03 1.03
N VAL A 80 -34.40 -9.62 1.86
CA VAL A 80 -35.05 -10.48 2.84
C VAL A 80 -36.48 -10.72 2.41
N SER A 81 -36.85 -12.00 2.32
CA SER A 81 -38.19 -12.43 1.94
C SER A 81 -38.80 -13.35 2.99
N GLN A 82 -40.13 -13.31 3.05
CA GLN A 82 -40.94 -14.15 3.91
C GLN A 82 -42.24 -14.46 3.17
N SER A 83 -42.53 -15.76 2.97
CA SER A 83 -43.64 -16.24 2.13
C SER A 83 -45.01 -16.34 2.83
N GLY A 84 -45.05 -16.26 4.15
CA GLY A 84 -46.22 -16.54 4.97
C GLY A 84 -46.40 -18.03 5.27
N ASP A 85 -47.52 -18.34 5.90
CA ASP A 85 -47.94 -19.70 6.23
C ASP A 85 -49.49 -19.83 6.13
N ALA A 86 -50.10 -20.77 6.84
CA ALA A 86 -51.56 -20.92 6.88
C ALA A 86 -52.26 -19.70 7.52
N ASN A 87 -51.61 -18.99 8.44
CA ASN A 87 -52.18 -17.93 9.25
C ASN A 87 -51.76 -16.53 8.77
N TYR A 88 -50.58 -16.39 8.18
CA TYR A 88 -50.01 -15.12 7.72
C TYR A 88 -49.83 -15.10 6.19
N GLY A 89 -50.20 -14.00 5.54
CA GLY A 89 -49.84 -13.73 4.14
C GLY A 89 -48.35 -13.37 3.98
N PRO A 90 -47.77 -13.38 2.77
CA PRO A 90 -46.37 -13.00 2.56
C PRO A 90 -46.09 -11.56 3.03
N ALA A 91 -44.89 -11.32 3.56
CA ALA A 91 -44.44 -9.98 3.91
C ALA A 91 -43.87 -9.24 2.69
N THR A 92 -43.96 -7.91 2.67
CA THR A 92 -43.23 -7.09 1.71
C THR A 92 -41.72 -7.29 1.89
N GLU A 93 -41.00 -7.58 0.82
CA GLU A 93 -39.55 -7.76 0.86
C GLU A 93 -38.84 -6.48 1.30
N VAL A 94 -37.75 -6.64 2.05
CA VAL A 94 -36.90 -5.52 2.49
C VAL A 94 -35.50 -5.73 1.96
N VAL A 95 -34.93 -4.68 1.38
CA VAL A 95 -33.59 -4.70 0.78
C VAL A 95 -32.67 -3.76 1.56
N LYS A 96 -31.45 -4.22 1.87
CA LYS A 96 -30.39 -3.40 2.46
C LYS A 96 -29.09 -3.60 1.70
N SER A 97 -28.40 -2.49 1.45
CA SER A 97 -27.11 -2.52 0.77
C SER A 97 -25.99 -2.83 1.75
N LEU A 98 -25.17 -3.81 1.40
CA LEU A 98 -23.94 -4.19 2.06
C LEU A 98 -22.77 -3.59 1.28
N LYS A 99 -21.96 -2.79 1.98
CA LYS A 99 -20.68 -2.29 1.46
C LYS A 99 -19.52 -3.08 2.05
N VAL A 100 -18.65 -3.61 1.20
CA VAL A 100 -17.41 -4.27 1.57
C VAL A 100 -16.24 -3.46 1.03
N ASN A 101 -15.46 -2.86 1.92
CA ASN A 101 -14.28 -2.10 1.57
C ASN A 101 -13.11 -3.02 1.20
N GLN A 102 -12.22 -2.52 0.34
CA GLN A 102 -10.95 -3.17 0.06
C GLN A 102 -10.07 -3.25 1.32
N LEU A 103 -9.31 -4.32 1.43
CA LEU A 103 -8.32 -4.47 2.48
C LEU A 103 -7.02 -3.77 2.05
N THR A 104 -6.46 -2.92 2.91
CA THR A 104 -5.16 -2.31 2.63
C THR A 104 -4.03 -3.28 3.00
N PRO A 105 -3.14 -3.66 2.07
CA PRO A 105 -2.04 -4.58 2.34
C PRO A 105 -0.97 -3.92 3.23
N VAL A 106 -0.24 -4.76 3.98
CA VAL A 106 0.85 -4.31 4.83
C VAL A 106 2.15 -4.30 4.03
N ILE A 107 2.82 -3.15 3.99
CA ILE A 107 4.18 -3.00 3.44
C ILE A 107 5.19 -3.05 4.59
N ASN A 108 6.08 -4.04 4.57
CA ASN A 108 7.25 -4.03 5.42
C ASN A 108 8.46 -3.51 4.64
N TRP A 109 9.16 -2.54 5.24
CA TRP A 109 10.32 -1.91 4.64
C TRP A 109 11.19 -1.43 5.78
N ALA A 110 12.35 -2.06 5.93
CA ALA A 110 13.30 -1.72 6.97
C ALA A 110 14.03 -0.43 6.61
N THR A 111 14.43 0.33 7.63
CA THR A 111 15.30 1.50 7.43
C THR A 111 16.62 1.06 6.80
N PRO A 112 16.96 1.54 5.59
CA PRO A 112 18.20 1.13 4.94
C PRO A 112 19.43 1.71 5.65
N SER A 113 20.58 1.05 5.49
CA SER A 113 21.87 1.60 5.91
C SER A 113 22.22 2.85 5.10
N ALA A 114 22.96 3.77 5.73
CA ALA A 114 23.41 5.00 5.10
C ALA A 114 24.27 4.72 3.85
N ILE A 115 24.16 5.61 2.87
CA ILE A 115 25.01 5.62 1.66
C ILE A 115 25.72 6.96 1.53
N ASN A 116 26.74 7.05 0.69
CA ASN A 116 27.36 8.34 0.36
C ASN A 116 26.65 9.02 -0.83
N SER A 117 26.83 10.33 -0.99
CA SER A 117 26.17 11.17 -2.01
C SER A 117 26.63 10.92 -3.45
N ILE A 118 27.43 9.88 -3.70
CA ILE A 118 27.82 9.42 -5.05
C ILE A 118 27.34 7.99 -5.34
N THR A 119 26.79 7.29 -4.35
CA THR A 119 26.24 5.95 -4.50
C THR A 119 24.80 6.06 -5.04
N PRO A 120 24.49 5.47 -6.20
CA PRO A 120 23.12 5.43 -6.68
C PRO A 120 22.26 4.46 -5.86
N LEU A 121 20.96 4.75 -5.75
CA LEU A 121 19.99 3.85 -5.13
C LEU A 121 19.93 2.51 -5.85
N SER A 122 19.95 1.41 -5.08
CA SER A 122 19.87 0.06 -5.63
C SER A 122 18.89 -0.81 -4.84
N ALA A 123 18.78 -2.09 -5.21
CA ALA A 123 18.00 -3.08 -4.47
C ALA A 123 18.46 -3.25 -3.00
N THR A 124 19.61 -2.73 -2.59
CA THR A 124 20.01 -2.72 -1.18
C THR A 124 19.15 -1.76 -0.33
N GLN A 125 18.69 -0.64 -0.92
CA GLN A 125 17.78 0.31 -0.27
C GLN A 125 16.31 0.08 -0.69
N LEU A 126 16.09 -0.31 -1.94
CA LEU A 126 14.77 -0.43 -2.56
C LEU A 126 14.27 -1.88 -2.50
N ASN A 127 14.03 -2.36 -1.27
CA ASN A 127 13.73 -3.77 -0.96
C ASN A 127 12.50 -3.93 -0.04
N ALA A 128 11.47 -3.13 -0.25
CA ALA A 128 10.19 -3.32 0.43
C ALA A 128 9.58 -4.69 0.08
N ILE A 129 8.85 -5.26 1.03
CA ILE A 129 8.10 -6.51 0.88
C ILE A 129 6.65 -6.31 1.31
N ALA A 130 5.74 -7.12 0.77
CA ALA A 130 4.32 -7.12 1.11
C ALA A 130 3.86 -8.56 1.37
N THR A 131 2.77 -8.71 2.12
CA THR A 131 2.22 -10.02 2.50
C THR A 131 1.45 -10.72 1.37
N ILE A 132 1.23 -10.02 0.25
CA ILE A 132 0.49 -10.51 -0.92
C ILE A 132 1.26 -10.19 -2.20
N ALA A 133 0.89 -10.84 -3.30
CA ALA A 133 1.49 -10.60 -4.62
C ALA A 133 1.09 -9.22 -5.18
N GLY A 134 2.05 -8.56 -5.83
CA GLY A 134 1.87 -7.26 -6.45
C GLY A 134 3.19 -6.68 -6.95
N ASN A 135 3.15 -5.42 -7.36
CA ASN A 135 4.30 -4.70 -7.89
C ASN A 135 4.68 -3.51 -7.00
N PHE A 136 5.97 -3.21 -6.92
CA PHE A 136 6.51 -2.06 -6.19
C PHE A 136 7.04 -1.00 -7.15
N ILE A 137 6.69 0.25 -6.90
CA ILE A 137 7.24 1.41 -7.58
C ILE A 137 7.89 2.30 -6.52
N TYR A 138 9.18 2.62 -6.71
CA TYR A 138 9.97 3.41 -5.78
C TYR A 138 10.18 4.82 -6.30
N THR A 139 10.11 5.79 -5.38
CA THR A 139 10.43 7.19 -5.62
C THR A 139 11.37 7.68 -4.52
N PRO A 140 12.61 8.08 -4.85
CA PRO A 140 13.23 8.05 -6.17
C PRO A 140 13.50 6.63 -6.70
N ALA A 141 13.62 6.50 -8.03
CA ALA A 141 13.84 5.21 -8.68
C ALA A 141 15.29 4.69 -8.50
N SER A 142 15.50 3.39 -8.74
CA SER A 142 16.85 2.83 -8.77
C SER A 142 17.74 3.56 -9.79
N GLY A 143 19.02 3.72 -9.46
CA GLY A 143 19.98 4.51 -10.24
C GLY A 143 20.04 5.97 -9.81
N THR A 144 19.08 6.49 -9.05
CA THR A 144 19.10 7.88 -8.59
C THR A 144 20.24 8.11 -7.60
N VAL A 145 21.08 9.11 -7.84
CA VAL A 145 22.05 9.63 -6.86
C VAL A 145 21.39 10.75 -6.07
N LEU A 146 21.53 10.70 -4.75
CA LEU A 146 20.87 11.64 -3.84
C LEU A 146 21.86 12.63 -3.24
N ASN A 147 21.37 13.83 -2.94
CA ASN A 147 22.12 14.82 -2.17
C ASN A 147 22.33 14.34 -0.73
N ALA A 148 23.40 14.83 -0.10
CA ALA A 148 23.66 14.56 1.30
C ALA A 148 22.56 15.13 2.21
N GLY A 149 22.32 14.45 3.32
CA GLY A 149 21.26 14.76 4.27
C GLY A 149 20.31 13.59 4.49
N THR A 150 19.22 13.86 5.21
CA THR A 150 18.14 12.88 5.39
C THR A 150 17.20 12.97 4.20
N GLN A 151 17.15 11.90 3.42
CA GLN A 151 16.30 11.77 2.25
C GLN A 151 15.10 10.89 2.58
N ILE A 152 13.93 11.23 2.05
CA ILE A 152 12.74 10.39 2.16
C ILE A 152 12.63 9.58 0.87
N LEU A 153 12.62 8.26 1.02
CA LEU A 153 12.24 7.33 -0.04
C LEU A 153 10.78 6.95 0.17
N SER A 154 10.04 6.78 -0.91
CA SER A 154 8.67 6.30 -0.89
C SER A 154 8.55 5.07 -1.78
N VAL A 155 7.73 4.12 -1.36
CA VAL A 155 7.32 2.99 -2.19
C VAL A 155 5.80 2.98 -2.29
N THR A 156 5.30 2.77 -3.50
CA THR A 156 3.89 2.46 -3.76
C THR A 156 3.79 0.99 -4.17
N PHE A 157 2.98 0.24 -3.44
CA PHE A 157 2.66 -1.15 -3.73
C PHE A 157 1.28 -1.25 -4.38
N THR A 158 1.21 -1.90 -5.54
CA THR A 158 -0.04 -2.19 -6.24
C THR A 158 -0.26 -3.71 -6.25
N PRO A 159 -1.27 -4.21 -5.50
CA PRO A 159 -1.63 -5.63 -5.49
C PRO A 159 -2.01 -6.14 -6.88
N THR A 160 -1.74 -7.43 -7.16
CA THR A 160 -2.26 -8.09 -8.36
C THR A 160 -3.78 -8.26 -8.28
N ASP A 161 -4.32 -8.58 -7.10
CA ASP A 161 -5.76 -8.55 -6.82
C ASP A 161 -6.17 -7.12 -6.43
N ASN A 162 -6.47 -6.31 -7.45
CA ASN A 162 -6.92 -4.94 -7.29
C ASN A 162 -8.44 -4.82 -7.07
N VAL A 163 -9.16 -5.94 -7.00
CA VAL A 163 -10.59 -5.97 -6.67
C VAL A 163 -10.73 -5.94 -5.15
N ASN A 164 -10.03 -6.83 -4.45
CA ASN A 164 -10.16 -6.99 -3.01
C ASN A 164 -9.18 -6.17 -2.18
N TYR A 165 -8.07 -5.75 -2.78
CA TYR A 165 -7.04 -4.96 -2.11
C TYR A 165 -6.87 -3.59 -2.75
N SER A 166 -6.67 -2.59 -1.89
CA SER A 166 -6.30 -1.25 -2.31
C SER A 166 -4.78 -1.13 -2.47
N SER A 167 -4.31 -0.18 -3.27
CA SER A 167 -2.88 0.19 -3.28
C SER A 167 -2.47 0.81 -1.94
N ALA A 168 -1.24 0.54 -1.52
CA ALA A 168 -0.67 1.08 -0.29
C ALA A 168 0.63 1.83 -0.61
N SER A 169 1.01 2.78 0.24
CA SER A 169 2.32 3.45 0.15
C SER A 169 2.98 3.54 1.50
N LYS A 170 4.31 3.52 1.53
CA LYS A 170 5.10 3.62 2.75
C LYS A 170 6.36 4.46 2.53
N PRO A 171 6.60 5.50 3.34
CA PRO A 171 7.87 6.21 3.34
C PRO A 171 8.91 5.51 4.22
N VAL A 172 10.19 5.71 3.90
CA VAL A 172 11.32 5.39 4.78
C VAL A 172 12.39 6.47 4.64
N ASN A 173 13.09 6.76 5.74
CA ASN A 173 14.20 7.69 5.72
C ASN A 173 15.49 6.96 5.33
N LEU A 174 16.33 7.62 4.53
CA LEU A 174 17.68 7.22 4.20
C LEU A 174 18.63 8.36 4.58
N THR A 175 19.66 8.04 5.35
CA THR A 175 20.76 8.97 5.58
C THR A 175 21.75 8.89 4.42
N VAL A 176 21.99 10.02 3.77
CA VAL A 176 23.01 10.17 2.74
C VAL A 176 24.15 11.01 3.31
N THR A 177 25.33 10.43 3.44
CA THR A 177 26.52 11.14 3.90
C THR A 177 27.16 11.89 2.75
N GLN A 178 27.66 13.09 3.03
CA GLN A 178 28.43 13.83 2.04
C GLN A 178 29.70 13.06 1.71
N TRP A 179 29.91 12.79 0.42
CA TRP A 179 31.19 12.30 -0.07
C TRP A 179 32.12 13.48 -0.36
N TYR A 180 33.38 13.34 0.03
CA TYR A 180 34.45 14.27 -0.30
C TYR A 180 35.55 13.51 -1.07
N PRO A 181 36.00 14.01 -2.24
CA PRO A 181 37.16 13.45 -2.91
C PRO A 181 38.38 13.54 -2.00
N THR A 182 39.30 12.58 -2.10
CA THR A 182 40.49 12.51 -1.24
C THR A 182 41.74 13.10 -1.89
N GLY A 183 41.70 13.40 -3.19
CA GLY A 183 42.88 13.77 -3.97
C GLY A 183 43.75 12.57 -4.39
N SER A 184 43.44 11.36 -3.93
CA SER A 184 44.20 10.15 -4.25
C SER A 184 43.72 9.52 -5.56
N LEU A 185 44.66 9.30 -6.48
CA LEU A 185 44.39 8.68 -7.78
C LEU A 185 44.71 7.18 -7.76
N SER A 186 45.52 6.72 -6.80
CA SER A 186 45.86 5.31 -6.62
C SER A 186 44.81 4.50 -5.84
N GLY A 187 43.62 5.05 -5.60
CA GLY A 187 42.50 4.36 -4.94
C GLY A 187 42.60 4.24 -3.42
N GLY A 188 43.64 4.79 -2.79
CA GLY A 188 43.77 4.90 -1.34
C GLY A 188 43.04 6.12 -0.76
N ALA A 189 42.92 6.19 0.57
CA ALA A 189 42.31 7.34 1.25
C ALA A 189 43.23 8.57 1.34
N THR A 190 44.54 8.39 1.18
CA THR A 190 45.54 9.44 1.35
C THR A 190 46.25 9.74 0.02
N PRO A 191 46.30 11.02 -0.41
CA PRO A 191 47.07 11.39 -1.58
C PRO A 191 48.57 11.36 -1.28
N ASN A 192 49.39 11.18 -2.31
CA ASN A 192 50.85 11.28 -2.27
C ASN A 192 51.38 12.23 -3.37
N ILE A 193 52.69 12.48 -3.39
CA ILE A 193 53.30 13.43 -4.33
C ILE A 193 53.10 13.03 -5.80
N THR A 194 52.97 11.73 -6.07
CA THR A 194 52.66 11.22 -7.41
C THR A 194 51.26 11.64 -7.84
N ASP A 195 50.27 11.60 -6.93
CA ASP A 195 48.92 12.06 -7.23
C ASP A 195 48.91 13.55 -7.57
N ALA A 196 49.56 14.39 -6.75
CA ALA A 196 49.68 15.83 -7.01
C ALA A 196 50.34 16.12 -8.37
N LEU A 197 51.40 15.38 -8.70
CA LEU A 197 52.11 15.54 -9.97
C LEU A 197 51.26 15.07 -11.16
N ARG A 198 50.51 13.96 -11.03
CA ARG A 198 49.58 13.48 -12.05
C ARG A 198 48.47 14.49 -12.33
N VAL A 199 47.87 15.06 -11.28
CA VAL A 199 46.87 16.13 -11.43
C VAL A 199 47.50 17.33 -12.14
N MET A 200 48.68 17.79 -11.73
CA MET A 200 49.38 18.90 -12.41
C MET A 200 49.70 18.60 -13.88
N ARG A 201 50.11 17.39 -14.24
CA ARG A 201 50.29 17.01 -15.65
C ARG A 201 48.97 17.01 -16.41
N SER A 202 47.87 16.60 -15.77
CA SER A 202 46.55 16.62 -16.39
C SER A 202 46.07 18.03 -16.69
N THR A 203 46.37 19.03 -15.84
CA THR A 203 45.93 20.42 -16.06
C THR A 203 46.62 21.08 -17.25
N VAL A 204 47.82 20.62 -17.61
CA VAL A 204 48.58 21.09 -18.77
C VAL A 204 48.46 20.17 -19.99
N GLY A 205 47.57 19.17 -19.96
CA GLY A 205 47.31 18.26 -21.08
C GLY A 205 48.39 17.22 -21.34
N LEU A 206 49.32 17.00 -20.39
CA LEU A 206 50.37 15.99 -20.48
C LEU A 206 49.92 14.60 -19.99
N GLU A 207 48.77 14.51 -19.34
CA GLU A 207 48.17 13.26 -18.86
C GLU A 207 46.65 13.33 -18.98
N THR A 208 46.00 12.20 -19.27
CA THR A 208 44.52 12.10 -19.26
C THR A 208 44.10 11.20 -18.11
N LEU A 209 43.44 11.79 -17.11
CA LEU A 209 42.88 11.05 -15.98
C LEU A 209 41.59 10.32 -16.37
N THR A 210 41.37 9.14 -15.80
CA THR A 210 40.07 8.43 -15.91
C THR A 210 38.96 9.22 -15.19
N ALA A 211 37.69 8.91 -15.47
CA ALA A 211 36.58 9.62 -14.83
C ALA A 211 36.55 9.50 -13.29
N VAL A 212 37.01 8.36 -12.74
CA VAL A 212 37.12 8.16 -11.29
C VAL A 212 38.28 8.99 -10.72
N GLU A 213 39.42 9.00 -11.40
CA GLU A 213 40.57 9.82 -11.00
C GLU A 213 40.25 11.31 -11.08
N GLN A 214 39.56 11.78 -12.13
CA GLN A 214 39.09 13.17 -12.20
C GLN A 214 38.18 13.50 -11.02
N ARG A 215 37.19 12.65 -10.71
CA ARG A 215 36.31 12.88 -9.55
C ARG A 215 37.09 12.94 -8.24
N ASN A 216 38.09 12.09 -8.06
CA ASN A 216 38.93 12.09 -6.85
C ASN A 216 39.92 13.27 -6.81
N ALA A 217 40.34 13.77 -7.98
CA ALA A 217 41.28 14.89 -8.13
C ALA A 217 40.62 16.26 -7.92
N ASP A 218 39.34 16.40 -8.25
CA ASP A 218 38.56 17.64 -8.13
C ASP A 218 38.27 17.97 -6.66
N VAL A 219 39.29 18.47 -5.96
CA VAL A 219 39.25 18.82 -4.54
C VAL A 219 39.03 20.31 -4.30
N ALA A 220 39.10 21.14 -5.35
CA ALA A 220 38.99 22.58 -5.33
C ALA A 220 37.61 23.10 -5.76
N PRO A 221 37.16 24.24 -5.23
CA PRO A 221 37.72 24.96 -4.08
C PRO A 221 37.46 24.23 -2.75
N LEU A 222 38.16 24.66 -1.68
CA LEU A 222 37.79 24.28 -0.31
C LEU A 222 36.78 25.28 0.25
N ILE A 223 35.66 24.79 0.80
CA ILE A 223 34.69 25.58 1.56
C ILE A 223 34.61 25.01 2.97
N GLY A 224 34.89 25.84 3.98
CA GLY A 224 34.92 25.39 5.38
C GLY A 224 35.97 24.29 5.64
N GLY A 225 37.07 24.29 4.89
CA GLY A 225 38.15 23.30 5.01
C GLY A 225 37.88 21.95 4.34
N LYS A 226 36.75 21.79 3.64
CA LYS A 226 36.40 20.56 2.92
C LYS A 226 36.29 20.79 1.41
N PRO A 227 36.53 19.77 0.58
CA PRO A 227 36.34 19.87 -0.86
C PRO A 227 34.93 20.29 -1.25
N SER A 228 34.84 21.18 -2.23
CA SER A 228 33.62 21.56 -2.93
C SER A 228 33.85 21.41 -4.43
N PRO A 229 33.85 20.16 -4.95
CA PRO A 229 34.23 19.85 -6.33
C PRO A 229 33.41 20.66 -7.34
N ASN A 230 34.08 21.20 -8.35
CA ASN A 230 33.45 22.12 -9.31
C ASN A 230 33.29 21.54 -10.73
N GLY A 231 33.74 20.30 -10.93
CA GLY A 231 33.70 19.57 -12.19
C GLY A 231 34.89 19.85 -13.12
N LYS A 232 35.89 20.63 -12.69
CA LYS A 232 37.08 20.94 -13.47
C LYS A 232 38.32 20.51 -12.71
N ILE A 233 39.30 20.01 -13.45
CA ILE A 233 40.64 19.74 -12.93
C ILE A 233 41.55 20.89 -13.32
N ASP A 234 41.98 21.67 -12.34
CA ASP A 234 42.84 22.83 -12.54
C ASP A 234 43.98 22.91 -11.52
N ALA A 235 44.80 23.97 -11.61
CA ALA A 235 45.97 24.15 -10.75
C ALA A 235 45.60 24.28 -9.26
N GLY A 236 44.36 24.70 -8.95
CA GLY A 236 43.83 24.76 -7.59
C GLY A 236 43.74 23.37 -6.96
N ASP A 237 43.27 22.38 -7.72
CA ASP A 237 43.21 20.98 -7.28
C ASP A 237 44.61 20.44 -6.97
N ALA A 238 45.53 20.58 -7.93
CA ALA A 238 46.90 20.14 -7.78
C ALA A 238 47.58 20.76 -6.55
N LEU A 239 47.32 22.05 -6.29
CA LEU A 239 47.88 22.76 -5.14
C LEU A 239 47.29 22.28 -3.82
N ILE A 240 45.98 22.00 -3.74
CA ILE A 240 45.34 21.45 -2.54
C ILE A 240 45.88 20.05 -2.25
N ILE A 241 45.98 19.19 -3.28
CA ILE A 241 46.54 17.84 -3.13
C ILE A 241 47.98 17.93 -2.64
N LEU A 242 48.81 18.81 -3.23
CA LEU A 242 50.18 19.03 -2.77
C LEU A 242 50.22 19.46 -1.30
N LYS A 243 49.35 20.39 -0.88
CA LYS A 243 49.26 20.86 0.51
C LYS A 243 48.86 19.74 1.48
N LEU A 244 47.95 18.82 1.09
CA LEU A 244 47.62 17.63 1.88
C LEU A 244 48.84 16.72 2.04
N VAL A 245 49.54 16.46 0.94
CA VAL A 245 50.71 15.57 0.90
C VAL A 245 51.85 16.09 1.79
N VAL A 246 52.09 17.40 1.79
CA VAL A 246 53.14 18.02 2.62
C VAL A 246 52.67 18.41 4.02
N GLY A 247 51.42 18.10 4.38
CA GLY A 247 50.87 18.35 5.73
C GLY A 247 50.58 19.83 6.05
N ILE A 248 50.47 20.69 5.04
CA ILE A 248 50.11 22.10 5.23
C ILE A 248 48.63 22.25 5.65
N ILE A 249 47.77 21.34 5.17
CA ILE A 249 46.36 21.25 5.57
C ILE A 249 46.02 19.83 6.02
N PRO A 250 45.09 19.66 6.98
CA PRO A 250 44.66 18.32 7.42
C PRO A 250 43.80 17.62 6.37
N ALA A 251 43.77 16.28 6.42
CA ALA A 251 42.76 15.50 5.72
C ALA A 251 41.37 15.70 6.36
N TRP A 252 40.31 15.38 5.62
CA TRP A 252 38.90 15.60 5.98
C TRP A 252 38.12 14.31 6.20
#